data_AF-A0A8H7XX45-F1
#
_entry.id   AF-A0A8H7XX45-F1
#
_cell.length_a   1.000
_cell.length_b   1.000
_cell.length_c   1.000
_cell.angle_alpha   90.00
_cell.angle_beta   90.00
_cell.angle_gamma   90.00
#
_symmetry.space_group_name_H-M   'P 1'
#
loop_
_entity.id
_entity.type
_entity.pdbx_description
1 polymer ?
#
loop_
_entity_poly.entity_id
_entity_poly.type
_entity_poly.pdbx_seq_one_letter_code
_entity_poly.pdbx_strand_id
1 'polypeptide(L)'
;MLNDGIRVLDLRYAWNPDLESIGFYHSKALLSPTTQLQDVLFGLYTWLDLHRTETILVSMNYEPGTITGTISWSDDARLQEALYDILMGGLARRYWVRSNGSLGTLGEARGKLILIQRFDFTLLPEHMTERIGIHLDPGHWIVNGKNTALEYGAGKVAYIQDYYKIDPSSDSHPSSCITDKLHTVLAHLERAIDPALHPDQLYISFASASFRAEEPSLTPQVYALGDGKDTAGVNQRLLSWLHEHQGRRFGIVFVVAVAMAKRNIDRRKLLLPFNFTLGSESHVSELYRRFGTVSGGGRSFILNTPKPFLKVQASTARQMSLPIAVLAQIVKGLNTVRYAQIAGGAFFLYDWLITMGMEVELVWQSNWNIIKAVYLFQRYLPFYDIFYPSYSLSYMVGIIASETLCSLRIWAVWKKDPRFYVVYPMIVVFIWVPSTVAMIYAIQNAKYSDPPFPGFKGCLTINADKIHLEYVWAGLLAYDTVSLIFVLIPGIQLYRNGLMGHSRLANVVFRDGVIYYITLFVFSLLNIIFTVSLDAATRSALANMGRALHSTLASRVLLHMRETAHVDRDDDHIHHIPAHRKMRSDIHITRTIHRDDHDELVKCDGAEKFTPIITSKSSV
;
A
#
# COMPACT_ATOMS: atom_id res chain seq x y z
N MET A 1 11.88 -7.90 10.11
CA MET A 1 13.27 -8.39 10.18
C MET A 1 14.26 -7.28 9.84
N LEU A 2 14.36 -6.83 8.59
CA LEU A 2 15.33 -5.78 8.22
C LEU A 2 15.08 -4.44 8.94
N ASN A 3 13.82 -3.99 8.99
CA ASN A 3 13.44 -2.79 9.74
C ASN A 3 13.65 -2.92 11.26
N ASP A 4 13.80 -4.15 11.78
CA ASP A 4 14.07 -4.39 13.19
C ASP A 4 15.58 -4.36 13.50
N GLY A 5 16.45 -4.19 12.51
CA GLY A 5 17.91 -4.10 12.68
C GLY A 5 18.69 -5.34 12.25
N ILE A 6 18.02 -6.38 11.72
CA ILE A 6 18.71 -7.57 11.20
C ILE A 6 19.45 -7.23 9.90
N ARG A 7 20.73 -7.61 9.82
CA ARG A 7 21.63 -7.36 8.66
C ARG A 7 22.33 -8.60 8.14
N VAL A 8 22.06 -9.76 8.72
CA VAL A 8 22.55 -11.04 8.22
C VAL A 8 21.39 -12.02 8.09
N LEU A 9 21.33 -12.73 6.97
CA LEU A 9 20.28 -13.71 6.66
C LEU A 9 20.91 -15.07 6.35
N ASP A 10 20.35 -16.15 6.89
CA ASP A 10 20.72 -17.53 6.52
C ASP A 10 19.64 -18.08 5.60
N LEU A 11 20.00 -18.28 4.33
CA LEU A 11 19.14 -18.75 3.25
C LEU A 11 19.56 -20.15 2.87
N ARG A 12 18.66 -21.11 3.10
CA ARG A 12 18.90 -22.51 2.75
C ARG A 12 18.05 -22.88 1.55
N TYR A 13 18.69 -23.25 0.45
CA TYR A 13 18.04 -23.36 -0.84
C TYR A 13 18.13 -24.78 -1.42
N ALA A 14 17.14 -25.13 -2.23
CA ALA A 14 17.13 -26.32 -3.08
C ALA A 14 16.10 -26.09 -4.20
N TRP A 15 15.93 -27.05 -5.11
CA TRP A 15 14.89 -26.99 -6.13
C TRP A 15 13.49 -26.90 -5.50
N ASN A 16 12.63 -26.04 -6.04
CA ASN A 16 11.19 -26.15 -5.82
C ASN A 16 10.64 -27.42 -6.48
N PRO A 17 9.43 -27.86 -6.11
CA PRO A 17 8.81 -29.05 -6.71
C PRO A 17 8.62 -28.98 -8.23
N ASP A 18 8.75 -27.80 -8.84
CA ASP A 18 8.66 -27.57 -10.28
C ASP A 18 9.94 -27.91 -11.06
N LEU A 19 11.10 -28.10 -10.39
CA LEU A 19 12.42 -28.31 -11.00
C LEU A 19 12.92 -27.21 -11.93
N GLU A 20 12.29 -26.04 -11.86
CA GLU A 20 12.62 -24.90 -12.71
C GLU A 20 13.01 -23.68 -11.88
N SER A 21 12.56 -23.62 -10.61
CA SER A 21 12.86 -22.51 -9.72
C SER A 21 13.55 -22.94 -8.43
N ILE A 22 14.42 -22.08 -7.90
CA ILE A 22 15.12 -22.32 -6.63
C ILE A 22 14.25 -21.80 -5.49
N GLY A 23 13.92 -22.66 -4.53
CA GLY A 23 13.13 -22.33 -3.34
C GLY A 23 13.93 -22.37 -2.04
N PHE A 24 13.21 -22.33 -0.92
CA PHE A 24 13.80 -22.36 0.42
C PHE A 24 13.29 -23.50 1.28
N TYR A 25 14.21 -24.09 2.05
CA TYR A 25 13.95 -25.29 2.83
C TYR A 25 14.49 -25.18 4.25
N HIS A 26 13.90 -25.96 5.14
CA HIS A 26 14.45 -26.26 6.46
C HIS A 26 14.44 -27.77 6.65
N SER A 27 15.60 -28.41 6.44
CA SER A 27 15.67 -29.85 6.24
C SER A 27 14.68 -30.29 5.15
N LYS A 28 13.86 -31.31 5.42
CA LYS A 28 12.85 -31.83 4.48
C LYS A 28 11.64 -30.90 4.31
N ALA A 29 11.52 -29.84 5.10
CA ALA A 29 10.36 -28.96 5.06
C ALA A 29 10.56 -27.84 4.03
N LEU A 30 9.76 -27.86 2.96
CA LEU A 30 9.62 -26.75 2.03
C LEU A 30 8.97 -25.56 2.76
N LEU A 31 9.65 -24.41 2.79
CA LEU A 31 9.17 -23.23 3.51
C LEU A 31 8.03 -22.52 2.77
N SER A 32 8.04 -22.56 1.44
CA SER A 32 6.96 -22.06 0.60
C SER A 32 7.07 -22.62 -0.82
N PRO A 33 6.03 -23.26 -1.37
CA PRO A 33 6.07 -23.86 -2.71
C PRO A 33 6.05 -22.84 -3.85
N THR A 34 5.75 -21.58 -3.55
CA THR A 34 5.59 -20.52 -4.56
C THR A 34 6.70 -19.46 -4.47
N THR A 35 7.55 -19.51 -3.44
CA THR A 35 8.60 -18.52 -3.25
C THR A 35 9.85 -18.94 -4.01
N GLN A 36 10.39 -18.03 -4.82
CA GLN A 36 11.65 -18.23 -5.51
C GLN A 36 12.77 -17.43 -4.86
N LEU A 37 14.01 -17.89 -5.03
CA LEU A 37 15.21 -17.18 -4.59
C LEU A 37 15.25 -15.75 -5.14
N GLN A 38 14.89 -15.59 -6.41
CA GLN A 38 14.85 -14.29 -7.09
C GLN A 38 13.86 -13.33 -6.44
N ASP A 39 12.69 -13.81 -5.98
CA ASP A 39 11.69 -12.97 -5.30
C ASP A 39 12.25 -12.39 -4.01
N VAL A 40 12.93 -13.22 -3.22
CA VAL A 40 13.57 -12.79 -1.97
C VAL A 40 14.68 -11.79 -2.26
N LEU A 41 15.57 -12.07 -3.21
CA LEU A 41 16.65 -11.16 -3.59
C LEU A 41 16.10 -9.82 -4.09
N PHE A 42 15.05 -9.81 -4.90
CA PHE A 42 14.41 -8.58 -5.37
C PHE A 42 13.82 -7.75 -4.22
N GLY A 43 13.23 -8.41 -3.22
CA GLY A 43 12.80 -7.78 -1.98
C GLY A 43 13.96 -7.13 -1.22
N LEU A 44 15.11 -7.81 -1.12
CA LEU A 44 16.32 -7.26 -0.49
C LEU A 44 16.87 -6.06 -1.27
N TYR A 45 16.94 -6.14 -2.60
CA TYR A 45 17.40 -5.03 -3.45
C TYR A 45 16.51 -3.79 -3.30
N THR A 46 15.18 -4.00 -3.33
CA THR A 46 14.21 -2.91 -3.14
C THR A 46 14.38 -2.27 -1.76
N TRP A 47 14.61 -3.08 -0.72
CA TRP A 47 14.84 -2.56 0.62
C TRP A 47 16.13 -1.74 0.70
N LEU A 48 17.22 -2.17 0.06
CA LEU A 48 18.49 -1.42 -0.02
C LEU A 48 18.35 -0.11 -0.79
N ASP A 49 17.53 -0.06 -1.85
CA ASP A 49 17.25 1.19 -2.57
C ASP A 49 16.58 2.24 -1.69
N LEU A 50 15.74 1.79 -0.75
CA LEU A 50 15.08 2.63 0.27
C LEU A 50 16.00 2.95 1.45
N HIS A 51 17.04 2.14 1.70
CA HIS A 51 17.95 2.24 2.85
C HIS A 51 19.42 2.23 2.39
N ARG A 52 19.80 3.24 1.59
CA ARG A 52 21.10 3.26 0.89
C ARG A 52 22.34 3.27 1.79
N THR A 53 22.19 3.60 3.07
CA THR A 53 23.27 3.58 4.07
C THR A 53 23.55 2.19 4.64
N GLU A 54 22.71 1.21 4.32
CA GLU A 54 22.75 -0.14 4.89
C GLU A 54 23.39 -1.13 3.92
N THR A 55 23.87 -2.25 4.45
CA THR A 55 24.34 -3.43 3.71
C THR A 55 23.76 -4.69 4.36
N ILE A 56 23.60 -5.77 3.61
CA ILE A 56 23.08 -7.03 4.14
C ILE A 56 24.03 -8.17 3.77
N LEU A 57 24.44 -8.95 4.76
CA LEU A 57 25.16 -10.20 4.55
C LEU A 57 24.15 -11.33 4.31
N VAL A 58 24.37 -12.14 3.28
CA VAL A 58 23.49 -13.25 2.92
C VAL A 58 24.32 -14.52 2.94
N SER A 59 24.12 -15.33 3.97
CA SER A 59 24.61 -16.71 4.06
C SER A 59 23.71 -17.60 3.20
N MET A 60 24.30 -18.31 2.26
CA MET A 60 23.59 -19.21 1.37
C MET A 60 24.17 -20.62 1.46
N ASN A 61 23.32 -21.61 1.68
CA ASN A 61 23.70 -23.01 1.82
C ASN A 61 22.71 -23.92 1.06
N TYR A 62 23.22 -24.91 0.33
CA TYR A 62 22.38 -25.94 -0.27
C TYR A 62 21.78 -26.85 0.81
N GLU A 63 20.47 -27.12 0.77
CA GLU A 63 19.79 -28.00 1.72
C GLU A 63 19.56 -29.40 1.12
N PRO A 64 20.28 -30.44 1.58
CA PRO A 64 20.17 -31.78 1.01
C PRO A 64 18.93 -32.54 1.49
N GLY A 65 18.52 -33.55 0.73
CA GLY A 65 17.53 -34.55 1.17
C GLY A 65 16.06 -34.09 1.10
N THR A 66 15.79 -33.02 0.35
CA THR A 66 14.45 -32.65 -0.08
C THR A 66 13.95 -33.74 -1.03
N ILE A 67 12.94 -34.52 -0.64
CA ILE A 67 12.34 -35.57 -1.47
C ILE A 67 10.83 -35.36 -1.48
N THR A 68 10.24 -35.25 -2.67
CA THR A 68 8.79 -35.37 -2.86
C THR A 68 8.53 -36.49 -3.87
N GLY A 69 8.16 -37.68 -3.37
CA GLY A 69 7.86 -38.85 -4.22
C GLY A 69 9.09 -39.65 -4.63
N THR A 70 9.15 -40.09 -5.89
CA THR A 70 10.21 -40.95 -6.47
C THR A 70 11.42 -40.18 -7.02
N ILE A 71 11.40 -38.84 -6.97
CA ILE A 71 12.49 -38.00 -7.49
C ILE A 71 13.33 -37.49 -6.33
N SER A 72 14.62 -37.80 -6.36
CA SER A 72 15.62 -37.29 -5.43
C SER A 72 16.18 -35.98 -5.97
N TRP A 73 15.98 -34.87 -5.26
CA TRP A 73 16.57 -33.58 -5.62
C TRP A 73 18.05 -33.57 -5.20
N SER A 74 18.97 -33.43 -6.15
CA SER A 74 20.42 -33.37 -5.92
C SER A 74 20.97 -31.99 -6.25
N ASP A 75 22.13 -31.63 -5.67
CA ASP A 75 22.95 -30.51 -6.13
C ASP A 75 23.56 -30.88 -7.50
N ASP A 76 22.80 -30.61 -8.56
CA ASP A 76 23.16 -30.94 -9.93
C ASP A 76 23.71 -29.72 -10.70
N ALA A 77 24.29 -29.98 -11.87
CA ALA A 77 24.87 -28.93 -12.71
C ALA A 77 23.84 -27.84 -13.07
N ARG A 78 22.57 -28.22 -13.25
CA ARG A 78 21.49 -27.28 -13.60
C ARG A 78 21.17 -26.33 -12.44
N LEU A 79 21.17 -26.83 -11.20
CA LEU A 79 20.95 -26.02 -10.01
C LEU A 79 22.09 -25.02 -9.83
N GLN A 80 23.32 -25.51 -9.96
CA GLN A 80 24.52 -24.68 -9.86
C GLN A 80 24.53 -23.60 -10.95
N GLU A 81 24.18 -23.94 -12.19
CA GLU A 81 24.11 -22.98 -13.32
C GLU A 81 23.01 -21.94 -13.09
N ALA A 82 21.80 -22.36 -12.72
CA ALA A 82 20.70 -21.44 -12.40
C ALA A 82 21.05 -20.48 -11.26
N LEU A 83 21.71 -20.98 -10.20
CA LEU A 83 22.17 -20.15 -9.09
C LEU A 83 23.28 -19.18 -9.52
N TYR A 84 24.24 -19.66 -10.33
CA TYR A 84 25.32 -18.84 -10.87
C TYR A 84 24.76 -17.68 -11.70
N ASP A 85 23.81 -17.94 -12.59
CA ASP A 85 23.17 -16.91 -13.41
C ASP A 85 22.43 -15.87 -12.55
N ILE A 86 21.79 -16.30 -11.47
CA ILE A 86 21.14 -15.38 -10.51
C ILE A 86 22.17 -14.47 -9.82
N LEU A 87 23.31 -15.02 -9.39
CA LEU A 87 24.33 -14.28 -8.61
C LEU A 87 25.30 -13.47 -9.49
N MET A 88 25.50 -13.86 -10.74
CA MET A 88 26.44 -13.24 -11.68
C MET A 88 25.74 -12.44 -12.79
N GLY A 89 24.42 -12.54 -12.90
CA GLY A 89 23.61 -11.81 -13.87
C GLY A 89 23.69 -10.29 -13.74
N GLY A 90 23.22 -9.59 -14.79
CA GLY A 90 23.34 -8.14 -14.91
C GLY A 90 22.73 -7.35 -13.75
N LEU A 91 21.59 -7.80 -13.21
CA LEU A 91 20.97 -7.18 -12.04
C LEU A 91 21.81 -7.38 -10.77
N ALA A 92 22.32 -8.59 -10.57
CA ALA A 92 23.13 -8.93 -9.39
C ALA A 92 24.44 -8.12 -9.34
N ARG A 93 25.04 -7.81 -10.50
CA ARG A 93 26.23 -6.95 -10.57
C ARG A 93 26.04 -5.57 -9.93
N ARG A 94 24.81 -5.05 -9.91
CA ARG A 94 24.48 -3.76 -9.28
C ARG A 94 24.34 -3.87 -7.77
N TYR A 95 23.74 -4.96 -7.29
CA TYR A 95 23.32 -5.10 -5.90
C TYR A 95 24.19 -6.04 -5.06
N TRP A 96 25.17 -6.74 -5.64
CA TRP A 96 26.14 -7.52 -4.88
C TRP A 96 27.51 -6.86 -4.89
N VAL A 97 28.19 -6.92 -3.75
CA VAL A 97 29.63 -6.64 -3.70
C VAL A 97 30.35 -7.69 -4.54
N ARG A 98 31.25 -7.23 -5.41
CA ARG A 98 31.93 -8.06 -6.42
C ARG A 98 33.33 -8.52 -6.02
N SER A 99 33.80 -8.18 -4.82
CA SER A 99 35.06 -8.70 -4.30
C SER A 99 34.97 -10.20 -4.04
N ASN A 100 36.04 -10.93 -4.31
CA ASN A 100 36.18 -12.34 -3.99
C ASN A 100 37.19 -12.52 -2.84
N GLY A 101 36.85 -13.32 -1.84
CA GLY A 101 37.71 -13.62 -0.69
C GLY A 101 37.94 -12.45 0.27
N SER A 102 37.07 -11.43 0.24
CA SER A 102 37.16 -10.27 1.13
C SER A 102 35.80 -9.63 1.37
N LEU A 103 35.55 -9.22 2.62
CA LEU A 103 34.34 -8.48 3.03
C LEU A 103 34.36 -7.00 2.62
N GLY A 104 35.52 -6.45 2.25
CA GLY A 104 35.68 -5.04 1.91
C GLY A 104 35.40 -4.10 3.09
N THR A 105 35.13 -2.83 2.78
CA THR A 105 34.74 -1.81 3.75
C THR A 105 33.22 -1.61 3.78
N LEU A 106 32.70 -1.05 4.88
CA LEU A 106 31.28 -0.69 4.96
C LEU A 106 30.91 0.33 3.86
N GLY A 107 31.78 1.29 3.56
CA GLY A 107 31.55 2.31 2.54
C GLY A 107 31.30 1.71 1.15
N GLU A 108 32.07 0.69 0.77
CA GLU A 108 31.92 -0.02 -0.52
C GLU A 108 30.67 -0.90 -0.58
N ALA A 109 30.25 -1.42 0.58
CA ALA A 109 29.12 -2.34 0.71
C ALA A 109 27.75 -1.67 0.83
N ARG A 110 27.70 -0.36 1.10
CA ARG A 110 26.44 0.39 1.23
C ARG A 110 25.56 0.27 -0.02
N GLY A 111 24.28 -0.05 0.20
CA GLY A 111 23.30 -0.30 -0.85
C GLY A 111 23.47 -1.65 -1.56
N LYS A 112 24.31 -2.56 -1.04
CA LYS A 112 24.61 -3.86 -1.65
C LYS A 112 24.49 -5.02 -0.65
N LEU A 113 24.44 -6.22 -1.20
CA LEU A 113 24.52 -7.50 -0.52
C LEU A 113 25.95 -8.03 -0.55
N ILE A 114 26.36 -8.72 0.52
CA ILE A 114 27.62 -9.47 0.60
C ILE A 114 27.27 -10.95 0.71
N LEU A 115 27.84 -11.76 -0.17
CA LEU A 115 27.64 -13.21 -0.15
C LEU A 115 28.54 -13.88 0.87
N ILE A 116 27.94 -14.71 1.73
CA ILE A 116 28.63 -15.74 2.50
C ILE A 116 28.24 -17.08 1.86
N GLN A 117 29.12 -17.59 1.01
CA GLN A 117 28.89 -18.77 0.19
C GLN A 117 29.27 -20.03 0.99
N ARG A 118 28.30 -20.93 1.21
CA ARG A 118 28.49 -22.23 1.88
C ARG A 118 28.15 -23.39 0.93
N PHE A 119 28.47 -23.22 -0.34
CA PHE A 119 28.23 -24.18 -1.41
C PHE A 119 29.34 -24.04 -2.45
N ASP A 120 29.47 -25.03 -3.34
CA ASP A 120 30.47 -25.02 -4.39
C ASP A 120 29.84 -25.01 -5.79
N PHE A 121 30.63 -24.58 -6.76
CA PHE A 121 30.30 -24.60 -8.18
C PHE A 121 31.14 -25.66 -8.92
N THR A 122 31.22 -26.87 -8.36
CA THR A 122 32.08 -27.98 -8.86
C THR A 122 31.59 -28.58 -10.17
N LEU A 123 30.32 -28.40 -10.53
CA LEU A 123 29.69 -28.99 -11.71
C LEU A 123 29.53 -27.98 -12.86
N LEU A 124 29.98 -26.74 -12.68
CA LEU A 124 29.89 -25.71 -13.71
C LEU A 124 30.94 -25.90 -14.82
N PRO A 125 30.63 -25.50 -16.06
CA PRO A 125 31.61 -25.45 -17.15
C PRO A 125 32.83 -24.56 -16.81
N GLU A 126 34.01 -24.90 -17.36
CA GLU A 126 35.27 -24.19 -17.10
C GLU A 126 35.25 -22.68 -17.39
N HIS A 127 34.35 -22.22 -18.26
CA HIS A 127 34.23 -20.80 -18.61
C HIS A 127 33.47 -19.96 -17.56
N MET A 128 32.75 -20.59 -16.62
CA MET A 128 31.98 -19.91 -15.57
C MET A 128 32.83 -19.67 -14.30
N THR A 129 33.81 -18.76 -14.42
CA THR A 129 34.87 -18.56 -13.41
C THR A 129 34.60 -17.42 -12.42
N GLU A 130 33.56 -16.60 -12.62
CA GLU A 130 33.30 -15.44 -11.76
C GLU A 130 32.89 -15.87 -10.36
N ARG A 131 33.49 -15.27 -9.32
CA ARG A 131 33.21 -15.57 -7.91
C ARG A 131 33.12 -14.27 -7.12
N ILE A 132 32.26 -14.23 -6.10
CA ILE A 132 32.02 -13.06 -5.25
C ILE A 132 31.86 -13.46 -3.78
N GLY A 133 32.01 -12.50 -2.89
CA GLY A 133 31.80 -12.67 -1.45
C GLY A 133 32.93 -13.45 -0.78
N ILE A 134 32.57 -14.14 0.31
CA ILE A 134 33.45 -15.05 1.03
C ILE A 134 33.00 -16.49 0.79
N HIS A 135 33.94 -17.34 0.38
CA HIS A 135 33.70 -18.76 0.22
C HIS A 135 34.11 -19.47 1.50
N LEU A 136 33.14 -20.10 2.16
CA LEU A 136 33.34 -20.94 3.33
C LEU A 136 33.11 -22.38 2.87
N ASP A 137 34.21 -23.06 2.57
CA ASP A 137 34.22 -24.40 1.99
C ASP A 137 33.31 -25.36 2.78
N PRO A 138 32.21 -25.84 2.17
CA PRO A 138 31.27 -26.73 2.85
C PRO A 138 31.88 -28.09 3.20
N GLY A 139 32.89 -28.56 2.46
CA GLY A 139 33.60 -29.81 2.72
C GLY A 139 34.48 -29.77 3.97
N HIS A 140 34.95 -28.58 4.35
CA HIS A 140 35.74 -28.36 5.57
C HIS A 140 34.92 -27.81 6.74
N TRP A 141 33.62 -27.52 6.54
CA TRP A 141 32.73 -27.09 7.61
C TRP A 141 32.43 -28.24 8.57
N ILE A 142 33.08 -28.25 9.75
CA ILE A 142 32.88 -29.30 10.74
C ILE A 142 31.41 -29.34 11.20
N VAL A 143 30.75 -30.47 10.95
CA VAL A 143 29.37 -30.73 11.36
C VAL A 143 29.26 -30.64 12.88
N ASN A 144 28.31 -29.84 13.36
CA ASN A 144 28.10 -29.57 14.80
C ASN A 144 29.36 -29.01 15.51
N GLY A 145 30.24 -28.32 14.77
CA GLY A 145 31.50 -27.79 15.28
C GLY A 145 31.32 -26.64 16.28
N LYS A 146 32.15 -26.61 17.33
CA LYS A 146 32.15 -25.54 18.34
C LYS A 146 33.06 -24.35 17.99
N ASN A 147 34.04 -24.56 17.11
CA ASN A 147 35.00 -23.55 16.66
C ASN A 147 35.73 -24.05 15.39
N THR A 148 35.03 -24.14 14.28
CA THR A 148 35.60 -24.49 12.97
C THR A 148 36.41 -23.31 12.44
N ALA A 149 37.63 -23.53 11.96
CA ALA A 149 38.45 -22.51 11.33
C ALA A 149 38.51 -22.76 9.82
N LEU A 150 38.04 -21.80 9.01
CA LEU A 150 38.03 -21.89 7.54
C LEU A 150 38.74 -20.68 6.93
N GLU A 151 39.75 -20.91 6.10
CA GLU A 151 40.38 -19.83 5.33
C GLU A 151 39.48 -19.48 4.13
N TYR A 152 39.19 -18.19 3.94
CA TYR A 152 38.34 -17.70 2.83
C TYR A 152 39.05 -16.68 1.93
N GLY A 153 40.28 -16.32 2.27
CA GLY A 153 41.13 -15.39 1.54
C GLY A 153 42.53 -15.40 2.14
N ALA A 154 43.52 -14.85 1.44
CA ALA A 154 44.93 -14.94 1.85
C ALA A 154 45.16 -14.46 3.30
N GLY A 155 45.37 -15.40 4.22
CA GLY A 155 45.59 -15.11 5.65
C GLY A 155 44.32 -14.66 6.41
N LYS A 156 43.14 -14.80 5.81
CA LYS A 156 41.84 -14.47 6.41
C LYS A 156 41.08 -15.73 6.75
N VAL A 157 40.79 -15.90 8.03
CA VAL A 157 40.14 -17.07 8.62
C VAL A 157 38.79 -16.68 9.21
N ALA A 158 37.79 -17.52 8.98
CA ALA A 158 36.50 -17.49 9.64
C ALA A 158 36.48 -18.54 10.75
N TYR A 159 36.28 -18.10 11.99
CA TYR A 159 36.01 -18.96 13.15
C TYR A 159 34.51 -19.08 13.34
N ILE A 160 34.02 -20.31 13.33
CA ILE A 160 32.58 -20.59 13.22
C ILE A 160 32.15 -21.54 14.34
N GLN A 161 31.14 -21.13 15.09
CA GLN A 161 30.47 -21.95 16.07
C GLN A 161 29.08 -22.33 15.56
N ASP A 162 28.90 -23.59 15.19
CA ASP A 162 27.65 -24.16 14.65
C ASP A 162 27.25 -25.41 15.46
N TYR A 163 27.35 -25.34 16.78
CA TYR A 163 26.93 -26.43 17.68
C TYR A 163 25.40 -26.41 17.84
N TYR A 164 24.69 -26.85 16.80
CA TYR A 164 23.23 -26.82 16.73
C TYR A 164 22.59 -28.04 17.41
N LYS A 165 23.26 -29.19 17.45
CA LYS A 165 22.78 -30.41 18.10
C LYS A 165 23.45 -30.56 19.45
N ILE A 166 22.71 -30.26 20.51
CA ILE A 166 23.21 -30.32 21.88
C ILE A 166 23.24 -31.77 22.35
N ASP A 167 24.40 -32.24 22.79
CA ASP A 167 24.56 -33.46 23.58
C ASP A 167 24.72 -33.04 25.06
N PRO A 168 23.78 -33.40 25.96
CA PRO A 168 23.80 -32.91 27.34
C PRO A 168 24.83 -33.69 28.17
N SER A 169 25.55 -32.99 29.06
CA SER A 169 26.65 -33.59 29.84
C SER A 169 26.23 -34.35 31.10
N SER A 170 24.99 -34.19 31.58
CA SER A 170 24.55 -34.86 32.83
C SER A 170 23.04 -35.07 32.97
N ASP A 171 22.18 -34.18 32.46
CA ASP A 171 20.71 -34.32 32.52
C ASP A 171 20.04 -33.75 31.24
N SER A 172 19.00 -34.41 30.72
CA SER A 172 18.22 -33.98 29.55
C SER A 172 17.27 -32.82 29.82
N HIS A 173 17.33 -32.21 31.01
CA HIS A 173 16.41 -31.15 31.40
C HIS A 173 16.59 -29.90 30.52
N PRO A 174 15.50 -29.21 30.12
CA PRO A 174 15.57 -28.02 29.27
C PRO A 174 16.58 -26.94 29.70
N SER A 175 16.68 -26.70 31.00
CA SER A 175 17.60 -25.72 31.58
C SER A 175 19.08 -26.07 31.37
N SER A 176 19.44 -27.36 31.41
CA SER A 176 20.81 -27.82 31.13
C SER A 176 21.14 -27.59 29.66
N CYS A 177 20.29 -28.06 28.75
CA CYS A 177 20.50 -27.92 27.31
C CYS A 177 20.60 -26.45 26.85
N ILE A 178 19.75 -25.57 27.41
CA ILE A 178 19.81 -24.12 27.14
C ILE A 178 21.12 -23.52 27.66
N THR A 179 21.56 -23.96 28.83
CA THR A 179 22.82 -23.49 29.44
C THR A 179 24.03 -23.97 28.68
N ASP A 180 24.07 -25.23 28.24
CA ASP A 180 25.17 -25.79 27.45
C ASP A 180 25.29 -25.08 26.09
N LYS A 181 24.15 -24.80 25.44
CA LYS A 181 24.13 -24.01 24.22
C LYS A 181 24.68 -22.60 24.48
N LEU A 182 24.18 -21.91 25.50
CA LEU A 182 24.64 -20.57 25.83
C LEU A 182 26.13 -20.55 26.16
N HIS A 183 26.62 -21.48 26.99
CA HIS A 183 28.04 -21.58 27.35
C HIS A 183 28.92 -21.74 26.12
N THR A 184 28.51 -22.59 25.16
CA THR A 184 29.23 -22.75 23.89
C THR A 184 29.26 -21.46 23.07
N VAL A 185 28.15 -20.72 23.02
CA VAL A 185 28.06 -19.44 22.31
C VAL A 185 28.94 -18.38 22.98
N LEU A 186 28.87 -18.25 24.31
CA LEU A 186 29.65 -17.29 25.08
C LEU A 186 31.15 -17.58 24.96
N ALA A 187 31.57 -18.84 25.07
CA ALA A 187 32.97 -19.21 24.88
C ALA A 187 33.50 -18.80 23.49
N HIS A 188 32.68 -18.88 22.44
CA HIS A 188 33.08 -18.42 21.11
C HIS A 188 33.11 -16.89 20.99
N LEU A 189 32.20 -16.18 21.66
CA LEU A 189 32.18 -14.72 21.70
C LEU A 189 33.33 -14.14 22.53
N GLU A 190 33.69 -14.78 23.64
CA GLU A 190 34.87 -14.45 24.45
C GLU A 190 36.14 -14.55 23.61
N ARG A 191 36.26 -15.58 22.78
CA ARG A 191 37.36 -15.70 21.82
C ARG A 191 37.35 -14.62 20.74
N ALA A 192 36.19 -14.08 20.37
CA ALA A 192 36.06 -13.01 19.38
C ALA A 192 36.50 -11.65 19.93
N ILE A 193 36.30 -11.40 21.22
CA ILE A 193 36.68 -10.14 21.88
C ILE A 193 38.09 -10.15 22.46
N ASP A 194 38.73 -11.32 22.55
CA ASP A 194 40.10 -11.48 23.05
C ASP A 194 41.13 -10.93 22.03
N PRO A 195 41.84 -9.83 22.37
CA PRO A 195 42.83 -9.25 21.47
C PRO A 195 44.07 -10.14 21.25
N ALA A 196 44.32 -11.14 22.10
CA ALA A 196 45.47 -12.03 22.00
C ALA A 196 45.25 -13.18 21.01
N LEU A 197 44.01 -13.49 20.64
CA LEU A 197 43.70 -14.59 19.73
C LEU A 197 43.74 -14.11 18.28
N HIS A 198 42.67 -13.47 17.79
CA HIS A 198 42.55 -13.13 16.36
C HIS A 198 41.70 -11.88 16.13
N PRO A 199 42.17 -10.68 16.52
CA PRO A 199 41.34 -9.46 16.58
C PRO A 199 40.78 -9.00 15.23
N ASP A 200 41.44 -9.35 14.13
CA ASP A 200 41.07 -8.94 12.77
C ASP A 200 40.31 -10.02 11.97
N GLN A 201 40.08 -11.19 12.55
CA GLN A 201 39.45 -12.31 11.85
C GLN A 201 37.93 -12.29 11.92
N LEU A 202 37.28 -13.12 11.09
CA LEU A 202 35.83 -13.21 11.04
C LEU A 202 35.34 -14.24 12.07
N TYR A 203 34.38 -13.85 12.90
CA TYR A 203 33.71 -14.77 13.82
C TYR A 203 32.24 -14.90 13.44
N ILE A 204 31.73 -16.13 13.40
CA ILE A 204 30.32 -16.44 13.13
C ILE A 204 29.80 -17.37 14.23
N SER A 205 28.85 -16.88 15.02
CA SER A 205 28.26 -17.63 16.13
C SER A 205 26.78 -17.91 15.87
N PHE A 206 26.36 -19.16 15.98
CA PHE A 206 24.95 -19.54 15.88
C PHE A 206 24.35 -19.74 17.27
N ALA A 207 23.47 -18.85 17.71
CA ALA A 207 22.73 -19.00 18.97
C ALA A 207 21.57 -20.00 18.88
N SER A 208 21.21 -20.44 17.66
CA SER A 208 20.16 -21.41 17.38
C SER A 208 20.55 -22.85 17.77
N ALA A 209 19.53 -23.68 18.02
CA ALA A 209 19.69 -25.11 18.27
C ALA A 209 18.56 -25.91 17.62
N SER A 210 18.81 -27.19 17.30
CA SER A 210 17.85 -28.08 16.65
C SER A 210 16.81 -28.62 17.63
N PHE A 211 15.67 -29.04 17.07
CA PHE A 211 14.64 -29.75 17.83
C PHE A 211 15.16 -31.02 18.50
N ARG A 212 14.71 -31.29 19.73
CA ARG A 212 14.87 -32.57 20.42
C ARG A 212 13.51 -33.07 20.92
N ALA A 213 13.25 -34.36 20.68
CA ALA A 213 11.98 -35.02 20.95
C ALA A 213 11.84 -35.60 22.38
N GLU A 214 12.77 -35.28 23.28
CA GLU A 214 12.71 -35.72 24.68
C GLU A 214 11.54 -35.06 25.42
N GLU A 215 11.18 -35.56 26.61
CA GLU A 215 10.13 -34.96 27.44
C GLU A 215 10.73 -34.11 28.56
N PRO A 216 10.42 -32.80 28.64
CA PRO A 216 9.60 -32.03 27.70
C PRO A 216 10.37 -31.64 26.42
N SER A 217 9.65 -31.59 25.29
CA SER A 217 10.28 -31.35 23.99
C SER A 217 10.97 -30.00 23.90
N LEU A 218 12.19 -30.00 23.36
CA LEU A 218 13.02 -28.82 23.20
C LEU A 218 12.95 -28.34 21.75
N THR A 219 12.09 -27.36 21.50
CA THR A 219 12.00 -26.71 20.19
C THR A 219 13.01 -25.58 20.05
N PRO A 220 13.39 -25.17 18.82
CA PRO A 220 14.22 -23.97 18.61
C PRO A 220 13.65 -22.72 19.29
N GLN A 221 12.33 -22.61 19.42
CA GLN A 221 11.66 -21.53 20.15
C GLN A 221 11.93 -21.60 21.65
N VAL A 222 11.90 -22.81 22.25
CA VAL A 222 12.21 -23.00 23.69
C VAL A 222 13.67 -22.69 23.96
N TYR A 223 14.61 -23.08 23.09
CA TYR A 223 16.01 -22.65 23.22
C TYR A 223 16.15 -21.12 23.20
N ALA A 224 15.46 -20.45 22.28
CA ALA A 224 15.58 -19.02 22.10
C ALA A 224 14.93 -18.20 23.24
N LEU A 225 13.71 -18.57 23.66
CA LEU A 225 12.88 -17.80 24.58
C LEU A 225 12.83 -18.36 26.00
N GLY A 226 13.18 -19.62 26.19
CA GLY A 226 13.01 -20.34 27.44
C GLY A 226 11.72 -21.15 27.50
N ASP A 227 11.47 -21.78 28.65
CA ASP A 227 10.29 -22.61 28.91
C ASP A 227 9.02 -21.79 29.26
N GLY A 228 9.17 -20.46 29.35
CA GLY A 228 8.10 -19.54 29.70
C GLY A 228 7.75 -19.49 31.19
N LYS A 229 8.43 -20.28 32.03
CA LYS A 229 8.28 -20.35 33.49
C LYS A 229 9.53 -19.81 34.17
N ASP A 230 10.50 -20.69 34.44
CA ASP A 230 11.65 -20.43 35.31
C ASP A 230 12.98 -20.39 34.53
N THR A 231 13.01 -20.93 33.30
CA THR A 231 14.24 -20.99 32.50
C THR A 231 14.23 -19.90 31.44
N ALA A 232 15.12 -18.91 31.58
CA ALA A 232 15.35 -17.91 30.53
C ALA A 232 16.10 -18.51 29.33
N GLY A 233 15.63 -18.22 28.12
CA GLY A 233 16.25 -18.70 26.88
C GLY A 233 17.58 -18.03 26.54
N VAL A 234 18.25 -18.58 25.53
CA VAL A 234 19.55 -18.10 25.02
C VAL A 234 19.47 -16.62 24.63
N ASN A 235 18.41 -16.17 23.93
CA ASN A 235 18.34 -14.79 23.44
C ASN A 235 18.35 -13.76 24.58
N GLN A 236 17.61 -14.02 25.67
CA GLN A 236 17.52 -13.08 26.79
C GLN A 236 18.83 -13.03 27.60
N ARG A 237 19.45 -14.19 27.83
CA ARG A 237 20.71 -14.30 28.56
C ARG A 237 21.87 -13.73 27.74
N LEU A 238 21.91 -14.01 26.44
CA LEU A 238 22.88 -13.46 25.52
C LEU A 238 22.80 -11.94 25.42
N LEU A 239 21.59 -11.37 25.39
CA LEU A 239 21.42 -9.91 25.39
C LEU A 239 22.03 -9.25 26.63
N SER A 240 21.86 -9.87 27.79
CA SER A 240 22.42 -9.36 29.05
C SER A 240 23.94 -9.34 28.98
N TRP A 241 24.55 -10.43 28.52
CA TRP A 241 26.00 -10.52 28.34
C TRP A 241 26.53 -9.51 27.31
N LEU A 242 25.84 -9.34 26.17
CA LEU A 242 26.21 -8.35 25.15
C LEU A 242 26.17 -6.92 25.71
N HIS A 243 25.19 -6.61 26.57
CA HIS A 243 25.09 -5.29 27.21
C HIS A 243 26.28 -5.00 28.12
N GLU A 244 26.75 -5.99 28.87
CA GLU A 244 27.93 -5.88 29.73
C GLU A 244 29.24 -5.68 28.93
N HIS A 245 29.28 -6.16 27.68
CA HIS A 245 30.45 -6.10 26.81
C HIS A 245 30.35 -5.04 25.70
N GLN A 246 29.50 -4.02 25.88
CA GLN A 246 29.31 -2.95 24.90
C GLN A 246 30.63 -2.32 24.43
N GLY A 247 30.73 -2.03 23.13
CA GLY A 247 31.93 -1.46 22.50
C GLY A 247 32.98 -2.48 22.07
N ARG A 248 32.77 -3.78 22.29
CA ARG A 248 33.63 -4.86 21.78
C ARG A 248 33.16 -5.38 20.43
N ARG A 249 34.05 -6.04 19.69
CA ARG A 249 33.77 -6.67 18.38
C ARG A 249 33.40 -8.14 18.57
N PHE A 250 32.14 -8.48 18.36
CA PHE A 250 31.63 -9.84 18.59
C PHE A 250 31.62 -10.75 17.34
N GLY A 251 31.83 -10.17 16.15
CA GLY A 251 31.57 -10.86 14.89
C GLY A 251 30.08 -10.92 14.54
N ILE A 252 29.71 -11.90 13.72
CA ILE A 252 28.34 -12.16 13.25
C ILE A 252 27.65 -13.11 14.23
N VAL A 253 26.45 -12.76 14.68
CA VAL A 253 25.65 -13.62 15.56
C VAL A 253 24.30 -13.93 14.92
N PHE A 254 24.10 -15.18 14.54
CA PHE A 254 22.81 -15.68 14.07
C PHE A 254 21.93 -16.03 15.27
N VAL A 255 20.73 -15.45 15.30
CA VAL A 255 19.74 -15.68 16.37
C VAL A 255 18.42 -16.19 15.79
N VAL A 256 17.68 -16.96 16.59
CA VAL A 256 16.31 -17.35 16.22
C VAL A 256 15.39 -16.15 16.48
N ALA A 257 14.95 -15.51 15.40
CA ALA A 257 14.00 -14.41 15.45
C ALA A 257 12.57 -14.95 15.60
N VAL A 258 12.15 -15.21 16.84
CA VAL A 258 10.73 -15.52 17.12
C VAL A 258 9.94 -14.22 17.09
N ALA A 259 8.83 -14.15 16.36
CA ALA A 259 7.92 -13.01 16.39
C ALA A 259 7.48 -12.76 17.84
N MET A 260 8.12 -11.81 18.51
CA MET A 260 7.83 -11.38 19.87
C MET A 260 6.50 -10.63 19.87
N ALA A 261 5.39 -11.38 19.78
CA ALA A 261 4.03 -10.85 19.79
C ALA A 261 3.38 -10.99 21.18
N LYS A 262 4.05 -11.59 22.18
CA LYS A 262 3.39 -11.94 23.46
C LYS A 262 4.09 -11.56 24.76
N ARG A 263 5.28 -10.94 24.77
CA ARG A 263 5.90 -10.48 26.03
C ARG A 263 6.55 -9.10 25.84
N ASN A 264 6.45 -8.27 26.87
CA ASN A 264 6.95 -6.89 27.04
C ASN A 264 8.48 -6.74 26.88
N ILE A 265 9.06 -7.32 25.84
CA ILE A 265 10.45 -7.08 25.46
C ILE A 265 10.39 -6.11 24.29
N ASP A 266 10.79 -4.87 24.57
CA ASP A 266 10.85 -3.80 23.58
C ASP A 266 11.76 -4.21 22.42
N ARG A 267 11.16 -4.42 21.24
CA ARG A 267 11.84 -4.87 20.01
C ARG A 267 13.03 -3.97 19.63
N ARG A 268 13.01 -2.71 20.05
CA ARG A 268 14.06 -1.72 19.79
C ARG A 268 15.31 -1.91 20.67
N LYS A 269 15.17 -2.48 21.87
CA LYS A 269 16.30 -2.63 22.81
C LYS A 269 17.24 -3.78 22.47
N LEU A 270 16.80 -4.74 21.66
CA LEU A 270 17.59 -5.92 21.31
C LEU A 270 18.60 -5.65 20.18
N LEU A 271 18.37 -4.63 19.36
CA LEU A 271 19.05 -4.49 18.06
C LEU A 271 19.60 -3.08 17.76
N LEU A 272 19.27 -2.04 18.53
CA LEU A 272 19.75 -0.66 18.27
C LEU A 272 21.07 -0.24 18.95
N PRO A 273 21.55 -0.79 20.09
CA PRO A 273 22.78 -0.26 20.69
C PRO A 273 24.06 -0.94 20.20
N PHE A 274 23.99 -2.02 19.41
CA PHE A 274 25.17 -2.77 18.98
C PHE A 274 25.56 -2.36 17.56
N ASN A 275 26.22 -1.19 17.46
CA ASN A 275 27.00 -0.86 16.28
C ASN A 275 28.00 -2.00 16.04
N PHE A 276 27.78 -2.77 14.98
CA PHE A 276 28.80 -3.62 14.38
C PHE A 276 29.91 -2.69 13.88
N THR A 277 30.83 -2.35 14.76
CA THR A 277 31.99 -1.51 14.46
C THR A 277 32.98 -2.36 13.67
N LEU A 278 32.86 -2.29 12.34
CA LEU A 278 34.05 -2.32 11.48
C LEU A 278 34.77 -0.98 11.74
N GLY A 279 36.07 -1.06 12.04
CA GLY A 279 36.83 0.00 12.70
C GLY A 279 36.80 1.41 12.08
N SER A 280 37.02 2.37 13.00
CA SER A 280 37.41 3.77 12.85
C SER A 280 36.60 4.66 11.88
N GLU A 281 35.72 5.50 12.43
CA GLU A 281 36.00 6.94 12.55
C GLU A 281 34.96 7.65 13.44
N SER A 282 35.47 8.65 14.14
CA SER A 282 34.83 9.51 15.12
C SER A 282 33.71 10.41 14.57
N HIS A 283 32.75 10.74 15.44
CA HIS A 283 31.70 11.76 15.31
C HIS A 283 30.49 11.42 14.42
N VAL A 284 29.46 10.82 15.03
CA VAL A 284 28.08 11.32 14.87
C VAL A 284 27.39 11.23 16.23
N SER A 285 27.47 12.35 16.95
CA SER A 285 26.79 12.62 18.20
C SER A 285 25.29 12.79 17.98
N GLU A 286 24.49 12.41 18.99
CA GLU A 286 23.57 13.37 19.60
C GLU A 286 22.43 13.90 18.74
N LEU A 287 21.40 13.09 18.47
CA LEU A 287 20.12 13.63 17.95
C LEU A 287 18.85 12.77 18.13
N TYR A 288 18.72 11.92 19.16
CA TYR A 288 17.42 11.34 19.52
C TYR A 288 17.19 11.18 21.03
N ARG A 289 17.68 12.13 21.83
CA ARG A 289 17.25 12.38 23.21
C ARG A 289 16.47 13.70 23.26
N ARG A 290 15.17 13.66 22.96
CA ARG A 290 14.12 14.55 23.50
C ARG A 290 12.81 14.30 22.76
N PHE A 291 11.71 14.42 23.51
CA PHE A 291 10.30 14.18 23.16
C PHE A 291 9.90 12.70 23.12
N GLY A 292 8.98 12.20 23.92
CA GLY A 292 8.10 12.83 24.90
C GLY A 292 7.12 11.76 25.37
N THR A 293 7.08 11.56 26.68
CA THR A 293 6.07 10.78 27.40
C THR A 293 4.67 11.33 27.15
N VAL A 294 3.71 10.48 26.75
CA VAL A 294 2.29 10.64 27.11
C VAL A 294 1.70 9.28 27.48
N SER A 295 1.28 9.19 28.74
CA SER A 295 0.51 8.12 29.35
C SER A 295 -0.99 8.33 29.16
N GLY A 296 -1.74 7.24 29.01
CA GLY A 296 -3.19 7.15 29.10
C GLY A 296 -3.66 5.99 28.23
N GLY A 297 -4.37 4.95 28.67
CA GLY A 297 -5.25 4.81 29.83
C GLY A 297 -6.50 4.08 29.33
N GLY A 298 -6.56 2.76 29.54
CA GLY A 298 -7.79 1.95 29.55
C GLY A 298 -8.61 1.80 28.27
N ARG A 299 -8.74 0.56 27.76
CA ARG A 299 -9.87 -0.33 28.07
C ARG A 299 -9.75 -1.66 27.31
N SER A 300 -10.02 -2.71 28.07
CA SER A 300 -10.15 -4.11 27.67
C SER A 300 -11.38 -4.31 26.77
N PHE A 301 -11.24 -5.10 25.70
CA PHE A 301 -12.34 -5.90 25.17
C PHE A 301 -11.85 -7.34 25.00
N ILE A 302 -12.43 -8.18 25.87
CA ILE A 302 -12.32 -9.64 25.88
C ILE A 302 -13.28 -10.17 24.81
N LEU A 303 -12.80 -11.10 23.97
CA LEU A 303 -13.63 -12.14 23.37
C LEU A 303 -12.82 -13.44 23.28
N ASN A 304 -13.07 -14.33 24.24
CA ASN A 304 -12.89 -15.78 24.13
C ASN A 304 -13.86 -16.29 23.04
N THR A 305 -13.56 -17.24 22.15
CA THR A 305 -13.45 -18.70 22.39
C THR A 305 -12.97 -19.44 21.09
N PRO A 306 -12.72 -20.78 21.11
CA PRO A 306 -11.78 -21.48 20.21
C PRO A 306 -12.35 -22.49 19.18
N LYS A 307 -11.52 -22.81 18.14
CA LYS A 307 -11.43 -24.05 17.29
C LYS A 307 -12.64 -24.39 16.36
N PRO A 308 -12.56 -25.34 15.37
CA PRO A 308 -11.43 -26.11 14.80
C PRO A 308 -11.39 -26.18 13.24
N PHE A 309 -10.34 -26.82 12.70
CA PHE A 309 -10.23 -27.61 11.45
C PHE A 309 -11.28 -27.42 10.33
N LEU A 310 -10.79 -27.02 9.15
CA LEU A 310 -11.41 -27.35 7.87
C LEU A 310 -10.34 -27.88 6.90
N LYS A 311 -10.44 -29.18 6.61
CA LYS A 311 -9.87 -29.83 5.43
C LYS A 311 -10.39 -29.09 4.20
N VAL A 312 -9.50 -28.57 3.36
CA VAL A 312 -9.87 -28.17 1.99
C VAL A 312 -9.22 -29.16 1.05
N GLN A 313 -10.06 -29.91 0.34
CA GLN A 313 -9.69 -30.77 -0.77
C GLN A 313 -8.94 -29.95 -1.81
N ALA A 314 -7.77 -30.44 -2.21
CA ALA A 314 -7.04 -29.94 -3.36
C ALA A 314 -7.85 -30.24 -4.63
N SER A 315 -8.55 -29.22 -5.15
CA SER A 315 -8.94 -29.20 -6.56
C SER A 315 -7.84 -28.52 -7.35
N THR A 316 -7.43 -29.22 -8.40
CA THR A 316 -6.33 -28.98 -9.33
C THR A 316 -6.38 -27.57 -9.94
N ALA A 317 -5.58 -26.64 -9.41
CA ALA A 317 -5.32 -25.36 -10.06
C ALA A 317 -4.07 -25.49 -10.93
N ARG A 318 -4.25 -25.56 -12.25
CA ARG A 318 -3.18 -25.27 -13.21
C ARG A 318 -2.81 -23.79 -13.05
N GLN A 319 -1.76 -23.49 -12.29
CA GLN A 319 -1.20 -22.15 -12.21
C GLN A 319 -0.29 -21.91 -13.42
N MET A 320 -0.78 -21.08 -14.33
CA MET A 320 0.02 -20.46 -15.39
C MET A 320 0.90 -19.40 -14.71
N SER A 321 2.19 -19.66 -14.57
CA SER A 321 3.17 -18.74 -13.99
C SER A 321 3.39 -17.54 -14.91
N LEU A 322 2.81 -16.38 -14.54
CA LEU A 322 3.15 -15.12 -15.21
C LEU A 322 4.55 -14.65 -14.77
N PRO A 323 5.41 -14.14 -15.68
CA PRO A 323 6.72 -13.62 -15.33
C PRO A 323 6.66 -12.51 -14.26
N ILE A 324 7.61 -12.47 -13.33
CA ILE A 324 7.63 -11.54 -12.17
C ILE A 324 7.57 -10.07 -12.60
N ALA A 325 8.15 -9.70 -13.75
CA ALA A 325 8.03 -8.36 -14.33
C ALA A 325 6.57 -7.99 -14.66
N VAL A 326 5.80 -8.96 -15.15
CA VAL A 326 4.36 -8.81 -15.43
C VAL A 326 3.59 -8.72 -14.11
N LEU A 327 3.93 -9.52 -13.11
CA LEU A 327 3.34 -9.43 -11.78
C LEU A 327 3.59 -8.05 -11.12
N ALA A 328 4.81 -7.52 -11.22
CA ALA A 328 5.16 -6.20 -10.69
C ALA A 328 4.43 -5.07 -11.42
N GLN A 329 4.29 -5.15 -12.75
CA GLN A 329 3.46 -4.22 -13.53
C GLN A 329 2.00 -4.28 -13.10
N ILE A 330 1.44 -5.48 -12.94
CA ILE A 330 0.07 -5.67 -12.48
C ILE A 330 -0.11 -5.11 -11.07
N VAL A 331 0.79 -5.38 -10.12
CA VAL A 331 0.71 -4.84 -8.74
C VAL A 331 0.81 -3.31 -8.73
N LYS A 332 1.72 -2.73 -9.52
CA LYS A 332 1.81 -1.27 -9.68
C LYS A 332 0.51 -0.70 -10.26
N GLY A 333 -0.07 -1.37 -11.25
CA GLY A 333 -1.34 -0.98 -11.84
C GLY A 333 -2.49 -1.02 -10.84
N LEU A 334 -2.59 -2.10 -10.06
CA LEU A 334 -3.58 -2.25 -9.00
C LEU A 334 -3.44 -1.19 -7.91
N ASN A 335 -2.21 -0.87 -7.49
CA ASN A 335 -2.00 0.20 -6.53
C ASN A 335 -2.42 1.56 -7.10
N THR A 336 -2.16 1.81 -8.39
CA THR A 336 -2.62 3.02 -9.08
C THR A 336 -4.15 3.13 -9.05
N VAL A 337 -4.86 2.05 -9.38
CA VAL A 337 -6.32 1.99 -9.27
C VAL A 337 -6.76 2.24 -7.82
N ARG A 338 -6.17 1.56 -6.84
CA ARG A 338 -6.53 1.75 -5.42
C ARG A 338 -6.38 3.20 -4.95
N TYR A 339 -5.27 3.85 -5.29
CA TYR A 339 -5.08 5.26 -4.95
C TYR A 339 -6.10 6.16 -5.65
N ALA A 340 -6.41 5.90 -6.92
CA ALA A 340 -7.45 6.64 -7.65
C ALA A 340 -8.85 6.43 -7.05
N GLN A 341 -9.17 5.21 -6.58
CA GLN A 341 -10.42 4.92 -5.88
C GLN A 341 -10.51 5.67 -4.56
N ILE A 342 -9.44 5.69 -3.76
CA ILE A 342 -9.37 6.45 -2.50
C ILE A 342 -9.54 7.95 -2.78
N ALA A 343 -8.88 8.47 -3.81
CA ALA A 343 -9.00 9.88 -4.21
C ALA A 343 -10.45 10.23 -4.61
N GLY A 344 -11.12 9.39 -5.41
CA GLY A 344 -12.53 9.58 -5.77
C GLY A 344 -13.47 9.53 -4.58
N GLY A 345 -13.26 8.59 -3.65
CA GLY A 345 -14.03 8.50 -2.41
C GLY A 345 -13.83 9.70 -1.49
N ALA A 346 -12.59 10.17 -1.34
CA ALA A 346 -12.27 11.36 -0.55
C ALA A 346 -12.89 12.63 -1.16
N PHE A 347 -12.83 12.77 -2.49
CA PHE A 347 -13.49 13.87 -3.21
C PHE A 347 -15.01 13.88 -2.97
N PHE A 348 -15.66 12.72 -3.11
CA PHE A 348 -17.09 12.59 -2.85
C PHE A 348 -17.44 12.93 -1.39
N LEU A 349 -16.68 12.39 -0.43
CA LEU A 349 -16.92 12.63 0.99
C LEU A 349 -16.77 14.12 1.35
N TYR A 350 -15.74 14.77 0.80
CA TYR A 350 -15.54 16.21 0.96
C TYR A 350 -16.73 17.00 0.42
N ASP A 351 -17.18 16.71 -0.81
CA ASP A 351 -18.35 17.34 -1.41
C ASP A 351 -19.62 17.14 -0.58
N TRP A 352 -19.84 15.91 -0.10
CA TRP A 352 -20.98 15.56 0.73
C TRP A 352 -21.02 16.37 2.03
N LEU A 353 -19.88 16.49 2.73
CA LEU A 353 -19.80 17.26 3.97
C LEU A 353 -20.12 18.74 3.78
N ILE A 354 -19.58 19.38 2.74
CA ILE A 354 -19.77 20.83 2.53
C ILE A 354 -21.16 21.20 1.99
N THR A 355 -21.88 20.25 1.41
CA THR A 355 -23.24 20.48 0.87
C THR A 355 -24.34 19.95 1.77
N MET A 356 -24.00 19.26 2.87
CA MET A 356 -24.97 18.65 3.79
C MET A 356 -25.94 19.67 4.39
N GLY A 357 -25.46 20.87 4.73
CA GLY A 357 -26.31 21.94 5.27
C GLY A 357 -27.44 22.32 4.31
N MET A 358 -27.08 22.60 3.04
CA MET A 358 -28.04 22.88 1.98
C MET A 358 -28.99 21.69 1.72
N GLU A 359 -28.48 20.46 1.80
CA GLU A 359 -29.32 19.27 1.59
C GLU A 359 -30.40 19.13 2.67
N VAL A 360 -30.05 19.35 3.95
CA VAL A 360 -30.99 19.29 5.07
C VAL A 360 -32.14 20.29 4.87
N GLU A 361 -31.79 21.53 4.51
CA GLU A 361 -32.76 22.59 4.32
C GLU A 361 -33.62 22.39 3.06
N LEU A 362 -33.00 22.16 1.90
CA LEU A 362 -33.68 22.19 0.61
C LEU A 362 -34.28 20.85 0.18
N VAL A 363 -33.80 19.73 0.72
CA VAL A 363 -34.23 18.38 0.33
C VAL A 363 -34.92 17.67 1.46
N TRP A 364 -34.31 17.55 2.64
CA TRP A 364 -34.88 16.77 3.74
C TRP A 364 -36.19 17.36 4.25
N GLN A 365 -36.26 18.67 4.44
CA GLN A 365 -37.48 19.38 4.87
C GLN A 365 -38.56 19.49 3.78
N SER A 366 -38.23 19.24 2.52
CA SER A 366 -39.19 19.28 1.41
C SER A 366 -40.15 18.07 1.40
N ASN A 367 -41.37 18.24 0.88
CA ASN A 367 -42.33 17.15 0.70
C ASN A 367 -41.78 16.03 -0.20
N TRP A 368 -42.21 14.80 0.06
CA TRP A 368 -41.83 13.65 -0.75
C TRP A 368 -42.37 13.76 -2.19
N ASN A 369 -41.48 13.57 -3.15
CA ASN A 369 -41.79 13.46 -4.57
C ASN A 369 -40.75 12.56 -5.26
N ILE A 370 -41.02 12.20 -6.52
CA ILE A 370 -40.15 11.30 -7.30
C ILE A 370 -38.73 11.87 -7.41
N ILE A 371 -38.58 13.18 -7.64
CA ILE A 371 -37.27 13.85 -7.77
C ILE A 371 -36.46 13.71 -6.46
N LYS A 372 -37.09 13.87 -5.29
CA LYS A 372 -36.46 13.67 -3.97
C LYS A 372 -36.00 12.22 -3.81
N ALA A 373 -36.81 11.24 -4.20
CA ALA A 373 -36.45 9.84 -4.12
C ALA A 373 -35.23 9.50 -5.00
N VAL A 374 -35.24 9.92 -6.27
CA VAL A 374 -34.11 9.71 -7.18
C VAL A 374 -32.86 10.44 -6.68
N TYR A 375 -33.00 11.67 -6.19
CA TYR A 375 -31.90 12.44 -5.60
C TYR A 375 -31.25 11.71 -4.43
N LEU A 376 -32.03 11.28 -3.43
CA LEU A 376 -31.48 10.58 -2.26
C LEU A 376 -30.84 9.25 -2.67
N PHE A 377 -31.46 8.52 -3.59
CA PHE A 377 -30.91 7.27 -4.08
C PHE A 377 -29.53 7.46 -4.72
N GLN A 378 -29.40 8.36 -5.71
CA GLN A 378 -28.10 8.56 -6.38
C GLN A 378 -27.05 9.20 -5.47
N ARG A 379 -27.47 10.03 -4.49
CA ARG A 379 -26.57 10.75 -3.58
C ARG A 379 -25.89 9.84 -2.58
N TYR A 380 -26.63 8.87 -2.04
CA TYR A 380 -26.13 8.00 -0.97
C TYR A 380 -25.55 6.68 -1.48
N LEU A 381 -25.83 6.28 -2.72
CA LEU A 381 -25.28 5.06 -3.31
C LEU A 381 -23.73 5.03 -3.37
N PRO A 382 -22.99 6.13 -3.60
CA PRO A 382 -21.52 6.11 -3.56
C PRO A 382 -20.94 5.68 -2.20
N PHE A 383 -21.65 5.88 -1.08
CA PHE A 383 -21.21 5.33 0.21
C PHE A 383 -21.21 3.81 0.20
N TYR A 384 -22.23 3.19 -0.40
CA TYR A 384 -22.27 1.75 -0.60
C TYR A 384 -21.13 1.29 -1.51
N ASP A 385 -20.89 2.00 -2.62
CA ASP A 385 -19.84 1.69 -3.60
C ASP A 385 -18.42 1.74 -2.97
N ILE A 386 -18.18 2.59 -1.96
CA ILE A 386 -16.91 2.68 -1.22
C ILE A 386 -16.64 1.42 -0.38
N PHE A 387 -17.66 0.90 0.31
CA PHE A 387 -17.51 -0.30 1.15
C PHE A 387 -17.53 -1.60 0.34
N TYR A 388 -18.21 -1.59 -0.81
CA TYR A 388 -18.42 -2.77 -1.65
C TYR A 388 -17.97 -2.53 -3.10
N PRO A 389 -16.67 -2.28 -3.35
CA PRO A 389 -16.14 -1.93 -4.68
C PRO A 389 -16.23 -3.07 -5.72
N SER A 390 -16.64 -4.27 -5.30
CA SER A 390 -16.72 -5.48 -6.14
C SER A 390 -18.00 -5.60 -6.97
N TYR A 391 -18.97 -4.68 -6.85
CA TYR A 391 -20.29 -4.81 -7.48
C TYR A 391 -20.53 -3.78 -8.59
N SER A 392 -20.02 -4.04 -9.79
CA SER A 392 -20.16 -3.18 -10.99
C SER A 392 -21.61 -2.84 -11.37
N LEU A 393 -22.62 -3.58 -10.89
CA LEU A 393 -24.04 -3.27 -11.12
C LEU A 393 -24.52 -2.06 -10.30
N SER A 394 -24.08 -1.93 -9.04
CA SER A 394 -24.42 -0.77 -8.19
C SER A 394 -23.89 0.53 -8.80
N TYR A 395 -22.67 0.47 -9.32
CA TYR A 395 -22.02 1.53 -10.07
C TYR A 395 -22.87 2.02 -11.25
N MET A 396 -23.35 1.08 -12.09
CA MET A 396 -24.19 1.42 -13.25
C MET A 396 -25.53 2.05 -12.87
N VAL A 397 -26.23 1.43 -11.92
CA VAL A 397 -27.52 1.93 -11.44
C VAL A 397 -27.36 3.35 -10.85
N GLY A 398 -26.24 3.62 -10.20
CA GLY A 398 -25.90 4.94 -9.69
C GLY A 398 -25.68 6.01 -10.76
N ILE A 399 -24.98 5.68 -11.85
CA ILE A 399 -24.82 6.60 -12.98
C ILE A 399 -26.16 6.85 -13.66
N ILE A 400 -26.94 5.81 -13.95
CA ILE A 400 -28.28 5.95 -14.56
C ILE A 400 -29.17 6.87 -13.72
N ALA A 401 -29.16 6.72 -12.39
CA ALA A 401 -29.94 7.56 -11.50
C ALA A 401 -29.45 9.02 -11.49
N SER A 402 -28.14 9.25 -11.53
CA SER A 402 -27.54 10.59 -11.63
C SER A 402 -27.93 11.25 -12.97
N GLU A 403 -27.82 10.50 -14.06
CA GLU A 403 -28.17 10.99 -15.39
C GLU A 403 -29.67 11.21 -15.57
N THR A 404 -30.51 10.42 -14.91
CA THR A 404 -31.96 10.67 -14.90
C THR A 404 -32.30 12.04 -14.31
N LEU A 405 -31.60 12.47 -13.25
CA LEU A 405 -31.78 13.83 -12.70
C LEU A 405 -31.35 14.90 -13.71
N CYS A 406 -30.22 14.68 -14.39
CA CYS A 406 -29.75 15.55 -15.45
C CYS A 406 -30.74 15.59 -16.64
N SER A 407 -31.32 14.45 -17.03
CA SER A 407 -32.34 14.33 -18.07
C SER A 407 -33.59 15.13 -17.76
N LEU A 408 -34.08 15.03 -16.52
CA LEU A 408 -35.30 15.72 -16.09
C LEU A 408 -35.16 17.25 -16.25
N ARG A 409 -33.93 17.77 -16.08
CA ARG A 409 -33.65 19.19 -16.31
C ARG A 409 -33.72 19.56 -17.79
N ILE A 410 -33.13 18.75 -18.67
CA ILE A 410 -33.22 18.97 -20.13
C ILE A 410 -34.69 18.94 -20.53
N TRP A 411 -35.44 17.98 -20.02
CA TRP A 411 -36.87 17.87 -20.26
C TRP A 411 -37.65 19.10 -19.79
N ALA A 412 -37.33 19.66 -18.62
CA ALA A 412 -37.95 20.88 -18.12
C ALA A 412 -37.68 22.11 -19.01
N VAL A 413 -36.46 22.23 -19.57
CA VAL A 413 -36.09 23.33 -20.48
C VAL A 413 -36.82 23.21 -21.82
N TRP A 414 -36.98 22.00 -22.34
CA TRP A 414 -37.59 21.73 -23.64
C TRP A 414 -39.10 21.51 -23.62
N LYS A 415 -39.75 21.74 -22.46
CA LYS A 415 -41.20 21.50 -22.22
C LYS A 415 -42.13 22.13 -23.28
N LYS A 416 -41.65 23.09 -24.07
CA LYS A 416 -42.39 23.79 -25.12
C LYS A 416 -42.52 23.02 -26.46
N ASP A 417 -41.66 22.04 -26.75
CA ASP A 417 -41.74 21.28 -28.02
C ASP A 417 -42.27 19.85 -27.78
N PRO A 418 -43.48 19.50 -28.30
CA PRO A 418 -44.09 18.18 -28.11
C PRO A 418 -43.26 17.02 -28.70
N ARG A 419 -42.40 17.28 -29.69
CA ARG A 419 -41.54 16.24 -30.31
C ARG A 419 -40.49 15.73 -29.34
N PHE A 420 -40.03 16.60 -28.44
CA PHE A 420 -38.99 16.29 -27.47
C PHE A 420 -39.42 15.18 -26.48
N TYR A 421 -40.72 15.10 -26.17
CA TYR A 421 -41.27 14.11 -25.24
C TYR A 421 -41.14 12.66 -25.73
N VAL A 422 -41.01 12.45 -27.04
CA VAL A 422 -40.85 11.12 -27.64
C VAL A 422 -39.40 10.88 -28.04
N VAL A 423 -38.78 11.86 -28.72
CA VAL A 423 -37.42 11.71 -29.28
C VAL A 423 -36.37 11.51 -28.19
N TYR A 424 -36.40 12.32 -27.13
CA TYR A 424 -35.34 12.26 -26.12
C TYR A 424 -35.37 10.94 -25.32
N PRO A 425 -36.50 10.46 -24.77
CA PRO A 425 -36.56 9.15 -24.12
C PRO A 425 -36.16 7.99 -25.04
N MET A 426 -36.51 8.03 -26.33
CA MET A 426 -36.05 7.01 -27.29
C MET A 426 -34.52 6.98 -27.41
N ILE A 427 -33.88 8.14 -27.47
CA ILE A 427 -32.40 8.24 -27.49
C ILE A 427 -31.80 7.69 -26.19
N VAL A 428 -32.37 8.06 -25.03
CA VAL A 428 -31.92 7.54 -23.72
C VAL A 428 -31.98 6.01 -23.70
N VAL A 429 -33.10 5.42 -24.09
CA VAL A 429 -33.27 3.96 -24.13
C VAL A 429 -32.29 3.32 -25.11
N PHE A 430 -32.11 3.90 -26.30
CA PHE A 430 -31.22 3.36 -27.33
C PHE A 430 -29.74 3.38 -26.92
N ILE A 431 -29.33 4.31 -26.05
CA ILE A 431 -27.95 4.36 -25.54
C ILE A 431 -27.78 3.47 -24.30
N TRP A 432 -28.70 3.54 -23.34
CA TRP A 432 -28.55 2.87 -22.05
C TRP A 432 -28.81 1.37 -22.09
N VAL A 433 -29.73 0.88 -22.93
CA VAL A 433 -30.03 -0.55 -23.03
C VAL A 433 -28.82 -1.33 -23.56
N PRO A 434 -28.19 -0.98 -24.69
CA PRO A 434 -26.99 -1.67 -25.16
C PRO A 434 -25.82 -1.56 -24.18
N SER A 435 -25.65 -0.40 -23.54
CA SER A 435 -24.58 -0.18 -22.54
C SER A 435 -24.75 -1.09 -21.31
N THR A 436 -25.99 -1.29 -20.86
CA THR A 436 -26.31 -2.19 -19.74
C THR A 436 -26.04 -3.64 -20.12
N VAL A 437 -26.46 -4.05 -21.31
CA VAL A 437 -26.18 -5.41 -21.84
C VAL A 437 -24.68 -5.64 -21.96
N ALA A 438 -23.93 -4.67 -22.50
CA ALA A 438 -22.48 -4.76 -22.60
C ALA A 438 -21.82 -4.90 -21.23
N MET A 439 -22.26 -4.14 -20.21
CA MET A 439 -21.73 -4.29 -18.85
C MET A 439 -22.02 -5.68 -18.26
N ILE A 440 -23.20 -6.25 -18.49
CA ILE A 440 -23.52 -7.61 -18.03
C ILE A 440 -22.54 -8.62 -18.64
N TYR A 441 -22.29 -8.54 -19.94
CA TYR A 441 -21.29 -9.39 -20.60
C TYR A 441 -19.87 -9.13 -20.08
N ALA A 442 -19.49 -7.86 -19.86
CA ALA A 442 -18.19 -7.51 -19.31
C ALA A 442 -17.95 -8.15 -17.93
N ILE A 443 -18.98 -8.18 -17.08
CA ILE A 443 -18.91 -8.82 -15.76
C ILE A 443 -18.83 -10.34 -15.89
N GLN A 444 -19.66 -10.94 -16.75
CA GLN A 444 -19.68 -12.40 -16.96
C GLN A 444 -18.38 -12.93 -17.56
N ASN A 445 -17.74 -12.15 -18.44
CA ASN A 445 -16.49 -12.52 -19.10
C ASN A 445 -15.23 -12.14 -18.29
N ALA A 446 -15.39 -11.38 -17.20
CA ALA A 446 -14.27 -11.00 -16.35
C ALA A 446 -13.65 -12.24 -15.68
N LYS A 447 -12.34 -12.43 -15.88
CA LYS A 447 -11.59 -13.52 -15.24
C LYS A 447 -10.78 -13.00 -14.07
N TYR A 448 -10.99 -13.62 -12.92
CA TYR A 448 -10.28 -13.34 -11.70
C TYR A 448 -9.27 -14.46 -11.39
N SER A 449 -8.06 -14.09 -10.96
CA SER A 449 -7.05 -15.01 -10.46
C SER A 449 -7.24 -15.27 -8.98
N ASP A 450 -6.75 -16.43 -8.56
CA ASP A 450 -6.39 -16.66 -7.18
C ASP A 450 -5.37 -15.62 -6.69
N PRO A 451 -5.44 -15.21 -5.41
CA PRO A 451 -4.49 -14.29 -4.81
C PRO A 451 -3.05 -14.79 -5.02
N PRO A 452 -2.12 -13.95 -5.51
CA PRO A 452 -0.76 -14.40 -5.82
C PRO A 452 0.06 -14.78 -4.59
N PHE A 453 -0.35 -14.38 -3.38
CA PHE A 453 0.31 -14.76 -2.13
C PHE A 453 -0.64 -14.70 -0.91
N PRO A 454 -0.36 -15.48 0.16
CA PRO A 454 -1.12 -15.42 1.41
C PRO A 454 -1.02 -14.01 2.04
N GLY A 455 -2.16 -13.32 2.16
CA GLY A 455 -2.23 -11.95 2.69
C GLY A 455 -2.55 -10.87 1.64
N PHE A 456 -2.60 -11.22 0.35
CA PHE A 456 -3.12 -10.31 -0.68
C PHE A 456 -4.61 -10.04 -0.43
N LYS A 457 -4.95 -8.81 -0.03
CA LYS A 457 -6.33 -8.36 0.11
C LYS A 457 -6.84 -7.81 -1.23
N GLY A 458 -7.78 -8.50 -1.87
CA GLY A 458 -8.42 -8.10 -3.12
C GLY A 458 -8.56 -9.26 -4.11
N CYS A 459 -9.30 -9.02 -5.19
CA CYS A 459 -9.46 -9.96 -6.30
C CYS A 459 -8.59 -9.50 -7.48
N LEU A 460 -7.78 -10.39 -8.05
CA LEU A 460 -6.88 -10.05 -9.15
C LEU A 460 -7.61 -10.24 -10.49
N THR A 461 -8.05 -9.15 -11.13
CA THR A 461 -8.65 -9.25 -12.47
C THR A 461 -7.54 -9.48 -13.51
N ILE A 462 -7.38 -10.72 -13.99
CA ILE A 462 -6.39 -11.06 -15.04
C ILE A 462 -6.88 -10.60 -16.40
N ASN A 463 -8.18 -10.74 -16.63
CA ASN A 463 -8.79 -10.34 -17.89
C ASN A 463 -10.05 -9.53 -17.59
N ALA A 464 -10.01 -8.25 -17.95
CA ALA A 464 -11.19 -7.40 -18.04
C ALA A 464 -11.59 -7.33 -19.51
N ASP A 465 -12.85 -7.63 -19.82
CA ASP A 465 -13.36 -7.66 -21.19
C ASP A 465 -13.31 -6.26 -21.81
N LYS A 466 -12.23 -6.01 -22.57
CA LYS A 466 -11.92 -4.70 -23.14
C LYS A 466 -13.04 -4.20 -24.05
N ILE A 467 -13.57 -5.08 -24.91
CA ILE A 467 -14.54 -4.70 -25.95
C ILE A 467 -15.83 -4.19 -25.30
N HIS A 468 -16.36 -4.95 -24.34
CA HIS A 468 -17.61 -4.58 -23.69
C HIS A 468 -17.47 -3.35 -22.78
N LEU A 469 -16.31 -3.18 -22.12
CA LEU A 469 -16.00 -1.95 -21.37
C LEU A 469 -15.88 -0.73 -22.29
N GLU A 470 -15.29 -0.89 -23.48
CA GLU A 470 -15.20 0.17 -24.49
C GLU A 470 -16.59 0.62 -24.95
N TYR A 471 -17.50 -0.32 -25.23
CA TYR A 471 -18.90 -0.02 -25.57
C TYR A 471 -19.62 0.76 -24.48
N VAL A 472 -19.40 0.40 -23.21
CA VAL A 472 -19.98 1.10 -22.05
C VAL A 472 -19.55 2.57 -22.02
N TRP A 473 -18.24 2.83 -22.12
CA TRP A 473 -17.73 4.20 -22.05
C TRP A 473 -18.06 5.02 -23.30
N ALA A 474 -18.11 4.38 -24.47
CA ALA A 474 -18.58 5.01 -25.70
C ALA A 474 -20.06 5.40 -25.59
N GLY A 475 -20.90 4.54 -25.01
CA GLY A 475 -22.30 4.84 -24.72
C GLY A 475 -22.47 6.04 -23.78
N LEU A 476 -21.70 6.07 -22.69
CA LEU A 476 -21.71 7.20 -21.75
C LEU A 476 -21.25 8.51 -22.40
N LEU A 477 -20.16 8.47 -23.18
CA LEU A 477 -19.68 9.64 -23.92
C LEU A 477 -20.72 10.13 -24.95
N ALA A 478 -21.38 9.22 -25.66
CA ALA A 478 -22.45 9.55 -26.60
C ALA A 478 -23.62 10.22 -25.88
N TYR A 479 -24.01 9.69 -24.71
CA TYR A 479 -25.05 10.27 -23.88
C TYR A 479 -24.71 11.69 -23.40
N ASP A 480 -23.50 11.89 -22.88
CA ASP A 480 -23.03 13.19 -22.39
C ASP A 480 -22.96 14.21 -23.53
N THR A 481 -22.52 13.78 -24.71
CA THR A 481 -22.49 14.62 -25.93
C THR A 481 -23.90 15.07 -26.31
N VAL A 482 -24.85 14.13 -26.38
CA VAL A 482 -26.24 14.42 -26.70
C VAL A 482 -26.84 15.38 -25.67
N SER A 483 -26.64 15.10 -24.38
CA SER A 483 -27.15 15.92 -23.28
C SER A 483 -26.57 17.33 -23.31
N LEU A 484 -25.26 17.47 -23.55
CA LEU A 484 -24.58 18.75 -23.70
C LEU A 484 -25.14 19.56 -24.88
N ILE A 485 -25.34 18.93 -26.04
CA ILE A 485 -25.94 19.60 -27.21
C ILE A 485 -27.34 20.12 -26.88
N PHE A 486 -28.19 19.29 -26.26
CA PHE A 486 -29.55 19.68 -25.90
C PHE A 486 -29.61 20.80 -24.86
N VAL A 487 -28.62 20.94 -23.99
CA VAL A 487 -28.55 22.09 -23.06
C VAL A 487 -27.99 23.34 -23.75
N LEU A 488 -27.02 23.18 -24.65
CA LEU A 488 -26.38 24.30 -25.36
C LEU A 488 -27.33 25.01 -26.32
N ILE A 489 -28.20 24.31 -27.06
CA ILE A 489 -29.13 24.94 -28.02
C ILE A 489 -30.00 26.04 -27.36
N PRO A 490 -30.79 25.75 -26.31
CA PRO A 490 -31.59 26.78 -25.63
C PRO A 490 -30.72 27.82 -24.90
N GLY A 491 -29.56 27.41 -24.38
CA GLY A 491 -28.62 28.34 -23.75
C GLY A 491 -28.08 29.40 -24.73
N ILE A 492 -27.68 28.98 -25.94
CA ILE A 492 -27.23 29.87 -27.02
C ILE A 492 -28.38 30.73 -27.52
N GLN A 493 -29.59 30.20 -27.65
CA GLN A 493 -30.77 30.98 -28.02
C GLN A 493 -31.06 32.10 -27.00
N LEU A 494 -31.00 31.80 -25.71
CA LEU A 494 -31.16 32.79 -24.64
C LEU A 494 -30.06 33.84 -24.63
N TYR A 495 -28.81 33.43 -24.87
CA TYR A 495 -27.67 34.35 -25.01
C TYR A 495 -27.85 35.29 -26.21
N ARG A 496 -28.16 34.74 -27.38
CA ARG A 496 -28.36 35.52 -28.62
C ARG A 496 -29.53 36.49 -28.53
N ASN A 497 -30.57 36.15 -27.77
CA ASN A 497 -31.73 37.01 -27.55
C ASN A 497 -31.49 38.08 -26.47
N GLY A 498 -30.29 38.16 -25.88
CA GLY A 498 -29.96 39.13 -24.82
C GLY A 498 -30.68 38.88 -23.49
N LEU A 499 -31.37 37.75 -23.36
CA LEU A 499 -32.16 37.39 -22.17
C LEU A 499 -31.30 36.75 -21.07
N MET A 500 -30.09 36.30 -21.41
CA MET A 500 -29.12 35.75 -20.46
C MET A 500 -28.63 36.86 -19.52
N GLY A 501 -29.07 36.83 -18.26
CA GLY A 501 -28.83 37.90 -17.29
C GLY A 501 -30.09 38.49 -16.64
N HIS A 502 -31.27 38.32 -17.25
CA HIS A 502 -32.51 38.90 -16.75
C HIS A 502 -33.13 38.14 -15.57
N SER A 503 -32.83 36.84 -15.41
CA SER A 503 -33.25 36.08 -14.24
C SER A 503 -32.07 35.31 -13.63
N ARG A 504 -31.97 35.35 -12.29
CA ARG A 504 -30.97 34.60 -11.51
C ARG A 504 -31.06 33.11 -11.82
N LEU A 505 -32.29 32.59 -11.89
CA LEU A 505 -32.58 31.21 -12.25
C LEU A 505 -32.04 30.82 -13.64
N ALA A 506 -32.18 31.68 -14.67
CA ALA A 506 -31.64 31.35 -16.01
C ALA A 506 -30.10 31.29 -16.00
N ASN A 507 -29.42 32.16 -15.26
CA ASN A 507 -27.97 32.12 -15.16
C ASN A 507 -27.48 30.83 -14.49
N VAL A 508 -28.08 30.42 -13.36
CA VAL A 508 -27.73 29.17 -12.67
C VAL A 508 -28.09 27.95 -13.54
N VAL A 509 -29.21 28.01 -14.27
CA VAL A 509 -29.67 26.90 -15.12
C VAL A 509 -28.78 26.70 -16.34
N PHE A 510 -28.33 27.76 -17.00
CA PHE A 510 -27.58 27.65 -18.26
C PHE A 510 -26.07 27.83 -18.09
N ARG A 511 -25.61 28.88 -17.41
CA ARG A 511 -24.17 29.13 -17.26
C ARG A 511 -23.54 28.09 -16.35
N ASP A 512 -24.05 27.98 -15.14
CA ASP A 512 -23.49 27.05 -14.16
C ASP A 512 -23.85 25.62 -14.59
N GLY A 513 -25.08 25.42 -15.09
CA GLY A 513 -25.56 24.17 -15.67
C GLY A 513 -24.67 23.54 -16.75
N VAL A 514 -24.24 24.31 -17.75
CA VAL A 514 -23.43 23.80 -18.88
C VAL A 514 -22.05 23.33 -18.44
N ILE A 515 -21.43 24.01 -17.46
CA ILE A 515 -20.10 23.63 -16.95
C ILE A 515 -20.11 22.20 -16.40
N TYR A 516 -21.21 21.79 -15.74
CA TYR A 516 -21.37 20.42 -15.25
C TYR A 516 -21.37 19.40 -16.40
N TYR A 517 -22.15 19.64 -17.46
CA TYR A 517 -22.19 18.74 -18.61
C TYR A 517 -20.87 18.68 -19.37
N ILE A 518 -20.14 19.80 -19.48
CA ILE A 518 -18.78 19.82 -20.05
C ILE A 518 -17.84 18.96 -19.19
N THR A 519 -17.93 19.07 -17.87
CA THR A 519 -17.08 18.30 -16.95
C THR A 519 -17.37 16.80 -17.09
N LEU A 520 -18.64 16.40 -17.15
CA LEU A 520 -19.04 15.01 -17.39
C LEU A 520 -18.51 14.50 -18.74
N PHE A 521 -18.71 15.27 -19.82
CA PHE A 521 -18.19 14.93 -21.15
C PHE A 521 -16.66 14.71 -21.15
N VAL A 522 -15.89 15.62 -20.54
CA VAL A 522 -14.42 15.49 -20.46
C VAL A 522 -14.03 14.25 -19.67
N PHE A 523 -14.71 13.94 -18.57
CA PHE A 523 -14.42 12.74 -17.78
C PHE A 523 -14.81 11.45 -18.50
N SER A 524 -15.94 11.42 -19.20
CA SER A 524 -16.33 10.29 -20.05
C SER A 524 -15.34 10.06 -21.19
N LEU A 525 -14.82 11.14 -21.79
CA LEU A 525 -13.76 11.09 -22.79
C LEU A 525 -12.45 10.53 -22.22
N LEU A 526 -12.05 10.96 -21.02
CA LEU A 526 -10.86 10.42 -20.37
C LEU A 526 -11.01 8.95 -20.01
N ASN A 527 -12.19 8.51 -19.56
CA ASN A 527 -12.45 7.10 -19.24
C ASN A 527 -12.35 6.19 -20.47
N ILE A 528 -12.86 6.63 -21.65
CA ILE A 528 -12.68 5.84 -22.88
C ILE A 528 -11.21 5.84 -23.34
N ILE A 529 -10.50 6.97 -23.26
CA ILE A 529 -9.06 7.04 -23.59
C ILE A 529 -8.26 6.07 -22.72
N PHE A 530 -8.51 6.06 -21.40
CA PHE A 530 -7.84 5.15 -20.47
C PHE A 530 -8.21 3.69 -20.79
N THR A 531 -9.47 3.44 -21.11
CA THR A 531 -9.95 2.10 -21.49
C THR A 531 -9.26 1.58 -22.73
N VAL A 532 -9.03 2.40 -23.74
CA VAL A 532 -8.40 1.97 -25.00
C VAL A 532 -6.88 1.91 -24.90
N SER A 533 -6.27 2.85 -24.17
CA SER A 533 -4.81 3.09 -24.18
C SER A 533 -4.04 2.36 -23.08
N LEU A 534 -4.69 1.98 -21.98
CA LEU A 534 -4.03 1.36 -20.82
C LEU A 534 -4.20 -0.16 -20.76
N ASP A 535 -3.37 -0.79 -19.94
CA ASP A 535 -3.42 -2.23 -19.67
C ASP A 535 -4.62 -2.64 -18.81
N ALA A 536 -4.91 -3.94 -18.74
CA ALA A 536 -6.08 -4.44 -18.01
C ALA A 536 -6.07 -4.08 -16.52
N ALA A 537 -4.88 -3.90 -15.93
CA ALA A 537 -4.73 -3.57 -14.51
C ALA A 537 -5.00 -2.09 -14.20
N THR A 538 -4.79 -1.16 -15.13
CA THR A 538 -4.96 0.29 -14.88
C THR A 538 -6.12 0.95 -15.62
N ARG A 539 -6.70 0.30 -16.63
CA ARG A 539 -7.70 0.93 -17.52
C ARG A 539 -8.94 1.47 -16.81
N SER A 540 -9.29 0.93 -15.64
CA SER A 540 -10.44 1.36 -14.83
C SER A 540 -10.08 2.36 -13.72
N ALA A 541 -8.86 2.91 -13.70
CA ALA A 541 -8.40 3.80 -12.63
C ALA A 541 -9.29 5.03 -12.45
N LEU A 542 -9.85 5.58 -13.53
CA LEU A 542 -10.66 6.81 -13.49
C LEU A 542 -12.15 6.56 -13.22
N ALA A 543 -12.60 5.29 -13.24
CA ALA A 543 -14.02 4.96 -13.12
C ALA A 543 -14.64 5.50 -11.82
N ASN A 544 -14.04 5.22 -10.66
CA ASN A 544 -14.57 5.70 -9.38
C ASN A 544 -14.62 7.22 -9.27
N MET A 545 -13.65 7.93 -9.85
CA MET A 545 -13.71 9.39 -9.94
C MET A 545 -14.88 9.84 -10.81
N GLY A 546 -15.10 9.19 -11.95
CA GLY A 546 -16.28 9.41 -12.79
C GLY A 546 -17.58 9.23 -12.02
N ARG A 547 -17.74 8.12 -11.28
CA ARG A 547 -18.92 7.87 -10.44
C ARG A 547 -19.16 8.93 -9.38
N ALA A 548 -18.10 9.35 -8.70
CA ALA A 548 -18.16 10.44 -7.72
C ALA A 548 -18.61 11.76 -8.38
N LEU A 549 -18.07 12.08 -9.56
CA LEU A 549 -18.45 13.28 -10.30
C LEU A 549 -19.91 13.25 -10.75
N HIS A 550 -20.41 12.14 -11.33
CA HIS A 550 -21.82 12.04 -11.69
C HIS A 550 -22.74 12.32 -10.50
N SER A 551 -22.45 11.74 -9.33
CA SER A 551 -23.27 11.99 -8.14
C SER A 551 -23.15 13.42 -7.63
N THR A 552 -21.93 13.94 -7.47
CA THR A 552 -21.69 15.27 -6.91
C THR A 552 -22.23 16.39 -7.81
N LEU A 553 -22.00 16.31 -9.12
CA LEU A 553 -22.45 17.32 -10.07
C LEU A 553 -23.97 17.29 -10.23
N ALA A 554 -24.59 16.11 -10.34
CA ALA A 554 -26.06 16.00 -10.38
C ALA A 554 -26.70 16.56 -9.10
N SER A 555 -26.07 16.33 -7.95
CA SER A 555 -26.57 16.82 -6.67
C SER A 555 -26.46 18.34 -6.53
N ARG A 556 -25.29 18.91 -6.81
CA ARG A 556 -25.05 20.37 -6.73
C ARG A 556 -25.97 21.15 -7.65
N VAL A 557 -26.16 20.67 -8.88
CA VAL A 557 -27.08 21.28 -9.83
C VAL A 557 -28.48 21.39 -9.25
N LEU A 558 -29.00 20.30 -8.64
CA LEU A 558 -30.33 20.32 -8.06
C LEU A 558 -30.42 21.24 -6.83
N LEU A 559 -29.39 21.22 -5.96
CA LEU A 559 -29.35 22.06 -4.77
C LEU A 559 -29.33 23.55 -5.13
N HIS A 560 -28.45 23.99 -6.03
CA HIS A 560 -28.36 25.39 -6.45
C HIS A 560 -29.65 25.88 -7.13
N MET A 561 -30.33 25.02 -7.90
CA MET A 561 -31.62 25.36 -8.49
C MET A 561 -32.71 25.54 -7.43
N ARG A 562 -32.75 24.67 -6.40
CA ARG A 562 -33.71 24.78 -5.30
C ARG A 562 -33.44 25.99 -4.42
N GLU A 563 -32.18 26.29 -4.14
CA GLU A 563 -31.76 27.47 -3.39
C GLU A 563 -32.22 28.74 -4.10
N THR A 564 -31.91 28.87 -5.40
CA THR A 564 -32.32 30.03 -6.19
C THR A 564 -33.84 30.18 -6.23
N ALA A 565 -34.58 29.08 -6.41
CA ALA A 565 -36.04 29.11 -6.41
C ALA A 565 -36.66 29.43 -5.02
N HIS A 566 -35.95 29.13 -3.93
CA HIS A 566 -36.37 29.50 -2.59
C HIS A 566 -36.17 31.00 -2.36
N VAL A 567 -34.99 31.52 -2.72
CA VAL A 567 -34.67 32.95 -2.61
C VAL A 567 -35.61 33.80 -3.46
N ASP A 568 -35.88 33.41 -4.70
CA ASP A 568 -36.79 34.16 -5.59
C ASP A 568 -38.23 34.18 -5.00
N ARG A 569 -38.68 33.11 -4.33
CA ARG A 569 -39.99 33.08 -3.64
C ARG A 569 -40.03 34.00 -2.42
N ASP A 570 -38.96 34.06 -1.66
CA ASP A 570 -38.86 34.93 -0.49
C ASP A 570 -38.83 36.41 -0.91
N ASP A 571 -38.08 36.73 -1.98
CA ASP A 571 -38.05 38.06 -2.60
C ASP A 571 -39.46 38.48 -3.09
N ASP A 572 -40.18 37.60 -3.79
CA ASP A 572 -41.57 37.85 -4.23
C ASP A 572 -42.52 38.02 -3.03
N HIS A 573 -42.36 37.23 -1.96
CA HIS A 573 -43.16 37.38 -0.74
C HIS A 573 -42.92 38.71 -0.03
N ILE A 574 -41.69 39.23 -0.04
CA ILE A 574 -41.34 40.56 0.51
C ILE A 574 -41.95 41.68 -0.35
N HIS A 575 -41.96 41.52 -1.68
CA HIS A 575 -42.51 42.50 -2.62
C HIS A 575 -44.05 42.51 -2.66
N HIS A 576 -44.72 41.41 -2.32
CA HIS A 576 -46.19 41.31 -2.28
C HIS A 576 -46.83 41.66 -0.92
N ILE A 577 -46.06 42.12 0.07
CA ILE A 577 -46.63 42.70 1.30
C ILE A 577 -47.37 44.01 0.92
N PRO A 578 -48.69 44.14 1.17
CA PRO A 578 -49.41 45.38 0.89
C PRO A 578 -48.74 46.54 1.63
N ALA A 579 -48.56 47.68 0.95
CA ALA A 579 -47.88 48.88 1.46
C ALA A 579 -48.40 49.38 2.83
N HIS A 580 -49.58 48.93 3.28
CA HIS A 580 -50.13 49.20 4.61
C HIS A 580 -49.46 48.45 5.77
N ARG A 581 -48.59 47.47 5.52
CA ARG A 581 -47.84 46.75 6.58
C ARG A 581 -46.36 47.10 6.65
N LYS A 582 -45.91 48.12 5.91
CA LYS A 582 -44.53 48.62 5.93
C LYS A 582 -44.26 49.63 7.05
N MET A 583 -45.24 49.86 7.93
CA MET A 583 -45.11 50.72 9.11
C MET A 583 -45.19 49.85 10.36
N ARG A 584 -44.11 49.92 11.16
CA ARG A 584 -43.95 49.35 12.52
C ARG A 584 -43.21 48.02 12.62
N SER A 585 -41.91 48.07 12.39
CA SER A 585 -40.92 47.58 13.39
C SER A 585 -39.51 48.03 13.02
N ASP A 586 -39.22 49.34 13.17
CA ASP A 586 -37.89 49.77 13.54
C ASP A 586 -37.63 49.30 14.98
N ILE A 587 -37.05 48.11 15.14
CA ILE A 587 -36.36 47.70 16.36
C ILE A 587 -35.05 47.05 15.93
N HIS A 588 -33.97 47.77 16.25
CA HIS A 588 -32.56 47.39 16.21
C HIS A 588 -32.24 45.89 16.04
N ILE A 589 -31.58 45.54 14.93
CA ILE A 589 -30.64 44.42 14.90
C ILE A 589 -29.26 45.00 14.61
N THR A 590 -28.52 45.29 15.68
CA THR A 590 -27.06 45.38 15.63
C THR A 590 -26.55 43.95 15.44
N ARG A 591 -26.29 43.54 14.19
CA ARG A 591 -25.45 42.35 13.92
C ARG A 591 -24.07 42.84 13.51
N THR A 592 -23.19 42.79 14.50
CA THR A 592 -21.75 43.00 14.46
C THR A 592 -21.13 42.24 13.30
N ILE A 593 -20.60 42.97 12.31
CA ILE A 593 -19.65 42.43 11.35
C ILE A 593 -18.28 42.46 12.04
N HIS A 594 -17.85 41.32 12.57
CA HIS A 594 -16.43 41.12 12.89
C HIS A 594 -15.73 40.78 11.58
N ARG A 595 -15.02 41.77 11.04
CA ARG A 595 -14.06 41.63 9.96
C ARG A 595 -12.69 41.77 10.62
N ASP A 596 -12.12 40.64 11.02
CA ASP A 596 -10.74 40.58 11.47
C ASP A 596 -9.85 40.49 10.22
N ASP A 597 -9.47 41.66 9.69
CA ASP A 597 -8.29 41.78 8.84
C ASP A 597 -7.12 42.19 9.76
N HIS A 598 -6.10 41.33 9.82
CA HIS A 598 -4.85 41.60 10.52
C HIS A 598 -4.04 42.67 9.77
N ASP A 599 -3.75 43.77 10.45
CA ASP A 599 -2.71 44.72 10.09
C ASP A 599 -1.31 44.06 10.19
N GLU A 600 -0.53 44.17 9.12
CA GLU A 600 0.93 44.33 9.21
C GLU A 600 1.28 45.76 8.76
N LEU A 601 1.73 46.55 9.74
CA LEU A 601 2.23 47.92 9.63
C LEU A 601 3.55 47.99 8.87
N VAL A 602 3.65 48.84 7.85
CA VAL A 602 4.86 49.63 7.54
C VAL A 602 4.47 51.05 7.13
N LYS A 603 5.06 52.02 7.85
CA LYS A 603 4.98 53.48 7.72
C LYS A 603 5.47 54.01 6.36
N CYS A 604 4.95 55.17 5.92
CA CYS A 604 5.65 56.48 5.99
C CYS A 604 4.86 57.62 5.30
N ASP A 605 5.16 58.82 5.77
CA ASP A 605 4.52 60.13 5.60
C ASP A 605 4.38 60.70 4.17
N GLY A 606 3.45 61.67 4.02
CA GLY A 606 3.58 62.75 3.04
C GLY A 606 2.26 63.43 2.64
N ALA A 607 2.07 64.68 3.09
CA ALA A 607 1.42 65.85 2.47
C ALA A 607 0.46 65.62 1.27
N GLU A 608 -0.72 66.25 1.14
CA GLU A 608 -0.95 67.69 1.24
C GLU A 608 -2.46 68.01 1.09
N LYS A 609 -2.83 69.19 1.61
CA LYS A 609 -4.12 69.92 1.61
C LYS A 609 -5.01 69.78 0.35
N PHE A 610 -6.34 69.80 0.53
CA PHE A 610 -7.21 70.94 0.18
C PHE A 610 -8.64 70.78 0.72
N THR A 611 -9.15 71.86 1.31
CA THR A 611 -10.42 72.06 2.03
C THR A 611 -11.59 72.48 1.10
N PRO A 612 -12.85 72.60 1.61
CA PRO A 612 -14.10 72.21 0.94
C PRO A 612 -14.92 73.39 0.41
N ILE A 613 -16.03 73.11 -0.30
CA ILE A 613 -17.13 74.06 -0.46
C ILE A 613 -18.47 73.40 -0.14
N ILE A 614 -19.08 73.92 0.92
CA ILE A 614 -20.47 73.77 1.34
C ILE A 614 -21.32 74.73 0.50
N THR A 615 -22.49 74.31 0.02
CA THR A 615 -23.68 75.18 0.01
C THR A 615 -24.98 74.38 0.05
N SER A 616 -25.78 74.74 1.04
CA SER A 616 -27.18 74.40 1.34
C SER A 616 -28.19 74.91 0.32
N LYS A 617 -29.38 74.27 0.26
CA LYS A 617 -30.77 74.83 0.26
C LYS A 617 -31.73 73.70 -0.20
N SER A 618 -32.58 73.11 0.64
CA SER A 618 -33.90 73.56 1.18
C SER A 618 -34.99 73.87 0.14
N SER A 619 -36.08 73.07 0.20
CA SER A 619 -37.47 73.27 -0.29
C SER A 619 -37.66 73.50 -1.79
N VAL A 620 -38.45 72.71 -2.53
CA VAL A 620 -39.91 72.46 -2.41
C VAL A 620 -40.27 71.05 -2.85
#